data_AF-A0A3L7AGB7-F1
#
_entry.id   AF-A0A3L7AGB7-F1
#
_cell.length_a   1.000
_cell.length_b   1.000
_cell.length_c   1.000
_cell.angle_alpha   90.00
_cell.angle_beta   90.00
_cell.angle_gamma   90.00
#
_symmetry.space_group_name_H-M   'P 1'
#
loop_
_entity.id
_entity.type
_entity.pdbx_description
1 polymer ?
#
loop_
_entity_poly.entity_id
_entity_poly.type
_entity_poly.pdbx_seq_one_letter_code
_entity_poly.pdbx_strand_id
1 'polypeptide(L)' 'MKRWRLLGLIVMVAALASSSARAQVPPHQPGTICFTPYFWCWAQPPGPPGAYCGCPGPYGWVQGILG' A
#
# COMPACT_ATOMS: atom_id res chain seq x y z
N MET A 1 9.80 -29.19 -27.81
CA MET A 1 10.58 -28.18 -27.06
C MET A 1 9.98 -26.76 -27.08
N LYS A 2 9.43 -26.27 -28.21
CA LYS A 2 8.93 -24.88 -28.33
C LYS A 2 7.66 -24.57 -27.50
N ARG A 3 6.78 -25.57 -27.33
CA ARG A 3 5.52 -25.45 -26.57
C ARG A 3 5.72 -25.29 -25.06
N TRP A 4 6.78 -25.89 -24.50
CA TRP A 4 7.07 -25.79 -23.06
C TRP A 4 7.71 -24.45 -22.68
N ARG A 5 8.47 -23.83 -23.59
CA ARG A 5 9.00 -22.48 -23.40
C ARG A 5 7.89 -21.42 -23.32
N LEU A 6 6.85 -21.55 -24.14
CA LEU A 6 5.69 -20.66 -24.08
C LEU A 6 4.91 -20.79 -22.76
N LEU A 7 4.69 -22.02 -22.29
CA LEU A 7 4.03 -22.27 -21.01
C LEU A 7 4.83 -21.68 -19.83
N GLY A 8 6.14 -21.85 -19.82
CA GLY A 8 7.00 -21.25 -18.79
C GLY A 8 6.94 -19.71 -18.78
N LEU A 9 6.87 -19.09 -19.96
CA LEU A 9 6.78 -17.64 -20.08
C LEU A 9 5.43 -17.09 -19.58
N ILE A 10 4.33 -17.79 -19.88
CA ILE A 10 2.98 -17.40 -19.45
C ILE A 10 2.86 -17.47 -17.91
N VAL A 11 3.41 -18.52 -17.29
CA VAL A 11 3.39 -18.67 -15.82
C VAL A 11 4.19 -17.56 -15.13
N MET A 12 5.36 -17.21 -15.66
CA MET A 12 6.18 -16.11 -15.14
C MET A 12 5.47 -14.75 -15.21
N VAL A 13 4.84 -14.44 -16.33
CA VAL A 13 4.10 -13.17 -16.51
C VAL A 13 2.90 -13.10 -15.57
N ALA A 14 2.19 -14.22 -15.35
CA ALA A 14 1.07 -14.26 -14.41
C ALA A 14 1.49 -14.05 -12.94
N ALA A 15 2.67 -14.57 -12.55
CA ALA A 15 3.19 -14.38 -11.20
C ALA A 15 3.59 -12.91 -10.90
N LEU A 16 4.08 -12.18 -11.90
CA LEU A 16 4.47 -10.78 -11.77
C LEU A 16 3.29 -9.80 -11.72
N ALA A 17 2.11 -10.22 -12.18
CA ALA A 17 0.91 -9.37 -12.21
C ALA A 17 0.19 -9.25 -10.85
N SER A 18 0.51 -10.09 -9.86
CA SER A 18 -0.25 -10.18 -8.60
C SER A 18 0.35 -9.43 -7.41
N SER A 19 1.54 -8.84 -7.52
CA SER A 19 2.16 -8.08 -6.43
C SER A 19 1.72 -6.62 -6.48
N SER A 20 0.45 -6.37 -6.18
CA SER A 20 0.06 -5.10 -5.57
C SER A 20 0.71 -5.07 -4.20
N ALA A 21 1.96 -4.60 -4.11
CA ALA A 21 2.65 -4.33 -2.86
C ALA A 21 1.98 -3.12 -2.18
N ARG A 22 0.71 -3.29 -1.79
CA ARG A 22 0.08 -2.42 -0.81
C ARG A 22 0.89 -2.64 0.46
N ALA A 23 1.64 -1.63 0.88
CA ALA A 23 2.44 -1.68 2.10
C ALA A 23 1.57 -2.30 3.19
N GLN A 24 1.91 -3.52 3.62
CA GLN A 24 1.07 -4.26 4.54
C GLN A 24 0.96 -3.45 5.81
N VAL A 25 -0.25 -3.04 6.14
CA VAL A 25 -0.51 -2.32 7.39
C VAL A 25 -0.52 -3.39 8.49
N PRO A 26 0.38 -3.32 9.47
CA PRO A 26 0.36 -4.26 10.58
C PRO A 26 -0.97 -4.12 11.36
N PRO A 27 -1.35 -5.10 12.19
CA PRO A 27 -2.47 -4.94 13.11
C PRO A 27 -2.33 -3.67 13.95
N HIS A 28 -3.37 -2.85 13.97
CA HIS A 28 -3.37 -1.53 14.60
C HIS A 28 -4.78 -1.19 15.10
N GLN A 29 -4.87 -0.20 15.99
CA GLN A 29 -6.16 0.32 16.43
C GLN A 29 -6.73 1.27 15.37
N PRO A 30 -8.04 1.32 15.15
CA PRO A 30 -8.64 2.32 14.26
C PRO A 30 -8.23 3.74 14.68
N GLY A 31 -7.91 4.58 13.70
CA GLY A 31 -7.50 5.96 13.93
C GLY A 31 -6.01 6.17 14.17
N THR A 32 -5.20 5.11 14.11
CA THR A 32 -3.75 5.18 14.35
C THR A 32 -2.91 5.19 13.07
N ILE A 33 -3.51 4.91 11.91
CA ILE A 33 -2.83 4.92 10.62
C ILE A 33 -3.41 6.01 9.74
N CYS A 34 -2.54 6.84 9.19
CA CYS A 34 -2.89 7.80 8.16
C CYS A 34 -2.68 7.18 6.77
N PHE A 35 -3.79 6.90 6.07
CA PHE A 35 -3.78 6.37 4.71
C PHE A 35 -3.74 7.49 3.67
N THR A 36 -2.72 7.47 2.82
CA THR A 36 -2.62 8.35 1.64
C THR A 36 -2.95 7.55 0.36
N PRO A 37 -3.02 8.19 -0.83
CA PRO A 37 -3.27 7.47 -2.07
C PRO A 37 -2.23 6.40 -2.43
N TYR A 38 -0.99 6.52 -1.91
CA TYR A 38 0.14 5.69 -2.35
C TYR A 38 0.82 4.92 -1.21
N PHE A 39 0.76 5.41 0.03
CA PHE A 39 1.41 4.81 1.19
C PHE A 39 0.67 5.15 2.49
N TRP A 40 1.19 4.71 3.63
CA TRP A 40 0.68 5.06 4.95
C TRP A 40 1.81 5.45 5.90
N CYS A 41 1.45 6.15 6.97
CA CYS A 41 2.32 6.42 8.11
C CYS A 41 1.53 6.29 9.41
N TRP A 42 2.23 6.13 10.53
CA TRP A 42 1.60 6.24 11.84
C TRP A 42 1.13 7.67 12.08
N ALA A 43 -0.14 7.81 12.48
CA ALA A 43 -0.72 9.10 12.79
C ALA A 43 -0.12 9.67 14.08
N GLN A 44 0.25 10.95 14.05
CA GLN A 44 0.82 11.65 15.20
C GLN A 44 0.19 13.06 15.30
N PRO A 45 -0.78 13.28 16.22
CA PRO A 45 -1.41 12.30 17.09
C PRO A 45 -2.39 11.37 16.36
N PRO A 46 -2.74 10.19 16.94
CA PRO A 46 -3.92 9.43 16.53
C PRO A 46 -5.21 10.24 16.72
N GLY A 47 -6.28 9.82 16.05
CA GLY A 47 -7.57 10.50 16.12
C GLY A 47 -8.75 9.63 15.70
N PRO A 48 -9.95 10.19 15.59
CA PRO A 48 -11.12 9.44 15.12
C PRO A 48 -10.90 8.90 13.69
N PRO A 49 -11.26 7.63 13.40
CA PRO A 49 -11.27 7.13 12.03
C PRO A 49 -12.11 8.04 11.10
N GLY A 50 -11.62 8.25 9.89
CA GLY A 50 -12.20 9.15 8.91
C GLY A 50 -11.74 10.61 9.00
N ALA A 51 -11.02 11.00 10.06
CA ALA A 51 -10.50 12.36 10.17
C ALA A 51 -9.33 12.61 9.20
N TYR A 52 -9.14 13.87 8.81
CA TYR A 52 -8.01 14.28 7.98
C TYR A 52 -6.69 14.12 8.74
N CYS A 53 -5.69 13.64 8.01
CA CYS A 53 -4.32 13.51 8.50
C CYS A 53 -3.32 13.77 7.37
N GLY A 54 -2.02 13.68 7.66
CA GLY A 54 -0.98 13.76 6.64
C GLY A 54 0.19 12.84 6.97
N CYS A 55 0.95 12.51 5.93
CA CYS A 55 2.21 11.80 6.05
C CYS A 55 3.37 12.58 5.41
N PRO A 56 4.58 12.52 5.99
CA PRO A 56 5.76 13.07 5.34
C PRO A 56 6.11 12.23 4.11
N GLY A 57 6.34 12.88 2.99
CA GLY A 57 6.82 12.28 1.75
C GLY A 57 8.05 12.99 1.19
N PRO A 58 8.68 12.44 0.14
CA PRO A 58 9.90 13.00 -0.46
C PRO A 58 9.74 14.44 -0.97
N TYR A 59 8.53 14.84 -1.32
CA TYR A 59 8.19 16.15 -1.88
C TYR A 59 7.38 17.03 -0.92
N GLY A 60 7.33 16.66 0.37
CA GLY A 60 6.56 17.35 1.40
C GLY A 60 5.40 16.52 1.94
N TRP A 61 4.45 17.20 2.58
CA TRP A 61 3.31 16.56 3.23
C TRP A 61 2.31 16.03 2.20
N VAL A 62 1.91 14.77 2.39
CA VAL A 62 0.89 14.09 1.58
C VAL A 62 -0.37 13.95 2.42
N GLN A 63 -1.48 14.47 1.90
CA GLN A 63 -2.77 14.38 2.58
C GLN A 63 -3.30 12.94 2.61
N GLY A 64 -3.96 12.60 3.70
CA GLY A 64 -4.56 11.29 3.91
C GLY A 64 -5.77 11.33 4.85
N ILE A 65 -6.29 10.14 5.13
CA ILE A 65 -7.43 9.91 6.02
C ILE A 65 -7.05 8.86 7.06
N LEU A 66 -7.45 9.07 8.32
CA LEU A 66 -7.26 8.08 9.37
C LEU A 66 -8.14 6.85 9.13
N GLY A 67 -7.53 5.66 9.16
CA GLY A 67 -8.23 4.37 9.07
C GLY A 67 -8.18 3.59 10.38
#